data_AF-A2A6E1-F1
#
_entry.id   AF-A2A6E1-F1
#
_cell.length_a   1.000
_cell.length_b   1.000
_cell.length_c   1.000
_cell.angle_alpha   90.00
_cell.angle_beta   90.00
_cell.angle_gamma   90.00
#
_symmetry.space_group_name_H-M   'P 1'
#
loop_
_entity.id
_entity.type
_entity.pdbx_description
1 polymer ?
#
loop_
_entity_poly.entity_id
_entity_poly.type
_entity_poly.pdbx_seq_one_letter_code
_entity_poly.pdbx_strand_id
1 'polypeptide(L)'
;MPESQEIAQLLSGSYIHYFHCLRIVDLLKGTEASTKNIFGRYSSQRMKDWQEIVSLYEKDNTYLVELCSLLVRNVSYEIPSLKKQIAKCQQLQQEYSRKEEEGQAGAAEMREQFYHSCKQYGIT
;
A
#
# COMPACT_ATOMS: atom_id res chain seq x y z
N MET A 1 4.93 -0.79 -26.17
CA MET A 1 4.35 -0.71 -24.81
C MET A 1 5.26 0.18 -23.96
N PRO A 2 4.75 1.09 -23.08
CA PRO A 2 3.35 1.42 -22.81
C PRO A 2 2.91 2.82 -23.33
N GLU A 3 1.59 2.97 -23.61
CA GLU A 3 0.90 4.28 -23.67
C GLU A 3 0.00 4.53 -22.43
N SER A 4 -0.22 3.52 -21.58
CA SER A 4 -1.05 3.62 -20.36
C SER A 4 -0.20 3.63 -19.10
N GLN A 5 -0.35 4.68 -18.29
CA GLN A 5 0.35 4.88 -17.01
C GLN A 5 0.04 3.78 -16.00
N GLU A 6 -1.18 3.25 -16.00
CA GLU A 6 -1.60 2.19 -15.08
C GLU A 6 -0.89 0.86 -15.40
N ILE A 7 -0.71 0.53 -16.68
CA ILE A 7 0.05 -0.66 -17.07
C ILE A 7 1.52 -0.49 -16.73
N ALA A 8 2.08 0.71 -16.87
CA ALA A 8 3.44 0.99 -16.44
C ALA A 8 3.61 0.79 -14.92
N GLN A 9 2.63 1.20 -14.11
CA GLN A 9 2.64 0.98 -12.66
C GLN A 9 2.58 -0.51 -12.30
N LEU A 10 1.68 -1.28 -12.91
CA LEU A 10 1.57 -2.73 -12.70
C LEU A 10 2.86 -3.48 -13.02
N LEU A 11 3.63 -2.98 -13.99
CA LEU A 11 4.91 -3.56 -14.41
C LEU A 11 6.12 -3.02 -13.64
N SER A 12 5.98 -1.87 -12.98
CA SER A 12 7.04 -1.27 -12.15
C SER A 12 7.23 -2.00 -10.81
N GLY A 13 6.24 -2.81 -10.40
CA GLY A 13 6.33 -3.65 -9.21
C GLY A 13 7.34 -4.80 -9.36
N SER A 14 7.96 -5.19 -8.25
CA SER A 14 8.97 -6.28 -8.23
C SER A 14 8.40 -7.68 -8.44
N TYR A 15 7.07 -7.83 -8.46
CA TYR A 15 6.40 -9.14 -8.57
C TYR A 15 5.08 -9.05 -9.35
N ILE A 16 5.06 -9.65 -10.54
CA ILE A 16 3.85 -9.82 -11.36
C ILE A 16 3.25 -11.18 -11.04
N HIS A 17 1.96 -11.22 -10.71
CA HIS A 17 1.21 -12.44 -10.41
C HIS A 17 -0.07 -12.48 -11.23
N TYR A 18 -0.79 -13.60 -11.21
CA TYR A 18 -1.99 -13.86 -12.00
C TYR A 18 -2.98 -12.67 -12.09
N PHE A 19 -3.34 -12.04 -10.96
CA PHE A 19 -4.26 -10.90 -10.97
C PHE A 19 -3.72 -9.66 -11.70
N HIS A 20 -2.40 -9.44 -11.71
CA HIS A 20 -1.79 -8.36 -12.50
C HIS A 20 -1.95 -8.65 -14.00
N CYS A 21 -1.75 -9.90 -14.42
CA CYS A 21 -1.95 -10.32 -15.81
C CYS A 21 -3.41 -10.10 -16.24
N LEU A 22 -4.38 -10.50 -15.40
CA LEU A 22 -5.80 -10.25 -15.65
C LEU A 22 -6.11 -8.76 -15.79
N ARG A 23 -5.57 -7.92 -14.89
CA ARG A 23 -5.76 -6.46 -14.95
C ARG A 23 -5.15 -5.85 -16.21
N ILE A 24 -3.98 -6.32 -16.64
CA ILE A 24 -3.35 -5.85 -17.88
C ILE A 24 -4.19 -6.24 -19.09
N VAL A 25 -4.70 -7.47 -19.17
CA VAL A 25 -5.63 -7.90 -20.23
C VAL A 25 -6.89 -7.03 -20.24
N ASP A 26 -7.46 -6.74 -19.06
CA ASP A 26 -8.64 -5.90 -18.92
C ASP A 26 -8.41 -4.48 -19.45
N LEU A 27 -7.32 -3.84 -19.03
CA LEU A 27 -6.92 -2.51 -19.51
C LEU A 27 -6.69 -2.49 -21.02
N LEU A 28 -6.07 -3.55 -21.55
CA LEU A 28 -5.84 -3.70 -22.99
C LEU A 28 -7.13 -3.80 -23.79
N LYS A 29 -8.18 -4.44 -23.25
CA LYS A 29 -9.49 -4.52 -23.92
C LYS A 29 -10.09 -3.13 -24.14
N GLY A 30 -9.89 -2.22 -23.19
CA GLY A 30 -10.36 -0.83 -23.28
C GLY A 30 -9.55 0.01 -24.25
N THR A 31 -8.22 -0.11 -24.23
CA THR A 31 -7.34 0.71 -25.09
C THR A 31 -7.23 0.21 -26.53
N GLU A 32 -7.45 -1.08 -26.77
CA GLU A 32 -7.25 -1.71 -28.10
C GLU A 32 -8.57 -2.17 -28.74
N ALA A 33 -9.70 -1.61 -28.31
CA ALA A 33 -11.05 -1.99 -28.75
C ALA A 33 -11.26 -1.93 -30.28
N SER A 34 -10.55 -1.04 -30.99
CA SER A 34 -10.60 -0.88 -32.45
C SER A 34 -9.74 -1.87 -33.23
N THR A 35 -8.95 -2.74 -32.58
CA THR A 35 -7.99 -3.63 -33.24
C THR A 35 -8.52 -5.03 -33.52
N LYS A 36 -9.84 -5.26 -33.41
CA LYS A 36 -10.42 -6.58 -33.69
C LYS A 36 -10.45 -6.86 -35.19
N ASN A 37 -10.04 -8.06 -35.59
CA ASN A 37 -10.15 -8.53 -36.96
C ASN A 37 -11.62 -8.86 -37.31
N ILE A 38 -11.87 -9.20 -38.58
CA ILE A 38 -13.21 -9.51 -39.11
C ILE A 38 -13.87 -10.71 -38.37
N PHE A 39 -13.08 -11.52 -37.66
CA PHE A 39 -13.55 -12.63 -36.83
C PHE A 39 -13.72 -12.27 -35.34
N GLY A 40 -13.65 -10.98 -34.98
CA GLY A 40 -13.80 -10.49 -33.61
C GLY A 40 -12.60 -10.76 -32.68
N ARG A 41 -11.49 -11.29 -33.20
CA ARG A 41 -10.26 -11.55 -32.43
C ARG A 41 -9.36 -10.31 -32.43
N TYR A 42 -8.72 -10.03 -31.31
CA TYR A 42 -7.74 -8.94 -31.23
C TYR A 42 -6.55 -9.20 -32.16
N SER A 43 -6.20 -8.23 -33.00
CA SER A 43 -5.07 -8.35 -33.93
C SER A 43 -3.74 -7.95 -33.30
N SER A 44 -3.78 -7.09 -32.27
CA SER A 44 -2.63 -6.61 -31.50
C SER A 44 -1.81 -7.76 -30.92
N GLN A 45 -0.50 -7.75 -31.19
CA GLN A 45 0.44 -8.73 -30.64
C GLN A 45 0.45 -8.67 -29.11
N ARG A 46 0.43 -7.46 -28.54
CA ARG A 46 0.43 -7.25 -27.10
C ARG A 46 -0.76 -7.91 -26.41
N MET A 47 -1.96 -7.77 -26.96
CA MET A 47 -3.14 -8.46 -26.43
C MET A 47 -2.96 -9.98 -26.48
N LYS A 48 -2.45 -10.52 -27.59
CA LYS A 48 -2.20 -11.97 -27.73
C LYS A 48 -1.21 -12.48 -26.69
N ASP A 49 -0.09 -11.78 -26.51
CA ASP A 49 0.95 -12.16 -25.54
C ASP A 49 0.38 -12.21 -24.11
N TRP A 50 -0.38 -11.19 -23.71
CA TRP A 50 -1.00 -11.15 -22.38
C TRP A 50 -2.11 -12.19 -22.19
N GLN A 51 -2.89 -12.48 -23.24
CA GLN A 51 -3.86 -13.57 -23.22
C GLN A 51 -3.19 -14.95 -23.13
N GLU A 52 -2.06 -15.14 -23.80
CA GLU A 52 -1.28 -16.37 -23.72
C GLU A 52 -0.74 -16.57 -22.30
N ILE A 53 -0.17 -15.54 -21.68
CA ILE A 53 0.29 -15.58 -20.28
C ILE A 53 -0.86 -16.01 -19.35
N VAL A 54 -2.05 -15.41 -19.50
CA VAL A 54 -3.23 -15.81 -18.71
C VAL A 54 -3.59 -17.28 -18.97
N SER A 55 -3.60 -17.72 -20.22
CA SER A 55 -3.89 -19.12 -20.55
C SER A 55 -2.89 -20.11 -19.93
N LEU A 56 -1.61 -19.74 -19.85
CA LEU A 56 -0.57 -20.53 -19.20
C LEU A 56 -0.75 -20.59 -17.68
N TYR A 57 -1.23 -19.52 -17.06
CA TYR A 57 -1.61 -19.51 -15.65
C TYR A 57 -2.84 -20.39 -15.37
N GLU A 58 -3.85 -20.35 -16.24
CA GLU A 58 -5.08 -21.13 -16.10
C GLU A 58 -4.85 -22.62 -16.41
N LYS A 59 -3.90 -22.93 -17.28
CA LYS A 59 -3.49 -24.30 -17.59
C LYS A 59 -3.07 -25.01 -16.31
N ASP A 60 -3.66 -26.19 -16.11
CA ASP A 60 -3.43 -27.06 -14.95
C ASP A 60 -3.67 -26.36 -13.60
N ASN A 61 -4.43 -25.24 -13.62
CA ASN A 61 -4.70 -24.39 -12.48
C ASN A 61 -3.45 -23.83 -11.78
N THR A 62 -2.39 -23.54 -12.54
CA THR A 62 -1.11 -23.00 -12.01
C THR A 62 -1.31 -21.75 -11.17
N TYR A 63 -2.26 -20.88 -11.55
CA TYR A 63 -2.62 -19.69 -10.78
C TYR A 63 -3.00 -19.99 -9.33
N LEU A 64 -3.66 -21.12 -9.04
CA LEU A 64 -4.06 -21.46 -7.67
C LEU A 64 -2.87 -21.64 -6.74
N VAL A 65 -1.76 -22.21 -7.23
CA VAL A 65 -0.55 -22.43 -6.43
C VAL A 65 0.07 -21.09 -6.02
N GLU A 66 0.20 -20.17 -6.98
CA GLU A 66 0.72 -18.82 -6.71
C GLU A 66 -0.19 -18.08 -5.73
N LEU A 67 -1.51 -18.12 -5.94
CA LEU A 67 -2.48 -17.45 -5.07
C LEU A 67 -2.51 -18.05 -3.66
N CYS A 68 -2.41 -19.36 -3.52
CA CYS A 68 -2.28 -20.01 -2.21
C CYS A 68 -1.00 -19.57 -1.49
N SER A 69 0.13 -19.51 -2.19
CA SER A 69 1.40 -19.04 -1.63
C SER A 69 1.29 -17.59 -1.14
N LEU A 70 0.70 -16.70 -1.96
CA LEU A 70 0.44 -15.31 -1.60
C LEU A 70 -0.49 -15.21 -0.37
N LEU A 71 -1.55 -16.00 -0.33
CA LEU A 71 -2.50 -16.01 0.79
C LEU A 71 -1.82 -16.48 2.08
N VAL A 72 -1.10 -17.60 2.03
CA VAL A 72 -0.38 -18.15 3.20
C VAL A 72 0.63 -17.13 3.73
N ARG A 73 1.40 -16.48 2.84
CA ARG A 73 2.34 -15.43 3.25
C ARG A 73 1.63 -14.27 3.95
N ASN A 74 0.54 -13.78 3.36
CA ASN A 74 -0.21 -12.66 3.91
C ASN A 74 -0.80 -12.97 5.29
N VAL A 75 -1.46 -14.12 5.42
CA VAL A 75 -2.12 -14.53 6.67
C VAL A 75 -1.11 -14.88 7.75
N SER A 76 -0.02 -15.55 7.40
CA SER A 76 0.94 -16.08 8.38
C SER A 76 1.96 -15.04 8.82
N TYR A 77 2.33 -14.09 7.96
CA TYR A 77 3.46 -13.19 8.22
C TYR A 77 3.11 -11.71 8.06
N GLU A 78 2.58 -11.29 6.91
CA GLU A 78 2.38 -9.86 6.62
C GLU A 78 1.35 -9.23 7.57
N ILE A 79 0.16 -9.82 7.69
CA ILE A 79 -0.91 -9.30 8.55
C ILE A 79 -0.47 -9.27 10.02
N PRO A 80 0.10 -10.34 10.60
CA PRO A 80 0.62 -10.30 11.97
C PRO A 80 1.71 -9.24 12.17
N SER A 81 2.63 -9.08 11.22
CA SER A 81 3.68 -8.06 11.27
C SER A 81 3.08 -6.65 11.29
N LEU A 82 2.16 -6.36 10.39
CA LEU A 82 1.46 -5.07 10.32
C LEU A 82 0.68 -4.80 11.61
N LYS A 83 -0.02 -5.79 12.17
CA LYS A 83 -0.72 -5.65 13.46
C LYS A 83 0.24 -5.27 14.59
N LYS A 84 1.41 -5.90 14.67
CA LYS A 84 2.45 -5.54 15.65
C LYS A 84 2.96 -4.12 15.46
N GLN A 85 3.17 -3.70 14.20
CA GLN A 85 3.60 -2.33 13.90
C GLN A 85 2.53 -1.31 14.30
N ILE A 86 1.25 -1.58 14.01
CA ILE A 86 0.13 -0.73 14.43
C ILE A 86 0.10 -0.60 15.95
N ALA A 87 0.17 -1.71 16.69
CA ALA A 87 0.19 -1.69 18.15
C ALA A 87 1.35 -0.87 18.71
N LYS A 88 2.55 -0.99 18.11
CA LYS A 88 3.71 -0.17 18.48
C LYS A 88 3.47 1.31 18.22
N CYS A 89 2.90 1.67 17.07
CA CYS A 89 2.57 3.06 16.75
C CYS A 89 1.55 3.64 17.73
N GLN A 90 0.53 2.85 18.13
CA GLN A 90 -0.47 3.26 19.13
C GLN A 90 0.16 3.47 20.51
N GLN A 91 1.05 2.57 20.93
CA GLN A 91 1.79 2.72 22.18
C GLN A 91 2.65 3.99 22.19
N LEU A 92 3.40 4.23 21.10
CA LEU A 92 4.22 5.43 20.97
C LEU A 92 3.37 6.70 20.95
N GLN A 93 2.23 6.69 20.27
CA GLN A 93 1.29 7.81 20.25
C GLN A 93 0.85 8.17 21.67
N GLN A 94 0.43 7.18 22.47
CA GLN A 94 0.01 7.42 23.85
C GLN A 94 1.16 7.95 24.73
N GLU A 95 2.36 7.40 24.57
CA GLU A 95 3.54 7.88 25.29
C GLU A 95 3.86 9.34 24.96
N TYR A 96 3.78 9.72 23.68
CA TYR A 96 4.03 11.10 23.25
C TYR A 96 2.95 12.06 23.75
N SER A 97 1.67 11.68 23.70
CA SER A 97 0.60 12.49 24.27
C SER A 97 0.79 12.73 25.76
N ARG A 98 1.17 11.69 26.53
CA ARG A 98 1.47 11.87 27.96
C ARG A 98 2.66 12.80 28.20
N LYS A 99 3.75 12.65 27.44
CA LYS A 99 4.94 13.52 27.56
C LYS A 99 4.62 14.97 27.20
N GLU A 100 3.74 15.18 26.23
CA GLU A 100 3.27 16.51 25.87
C GLU A 100 2.51 17.15 27.04
N GLU A 101 1.56 16.44 27.64
CA GLU A 101 0.79 16.91 28.80
C GLU A 101 1.72 17.22 30.00
N GLU A 102 2.63 16.30 30.33
CA GLU A 102 3.62 16.49 31.40
C GLU A 102 4.52 17.72 31.14
N GLY A 103 4.96 17.90 29.89
CA GLY A 103 5.78 19.05 29.49
C GLY A 103 5.02 20.38 29.58
N GLN A 104 3.75 20.41 29.17
CA GLN A 104 2.89 21.59 29.30
C GLN A 104 2.63 21.93 30.78
N ALA A 105 2.32 20.93 31.60
CA ALA A 105 2.10 21.11 33.03
C ALA A 105 3.37 21.64 33.73
N GLY A 106 4.53 21.04 33.46
CA GLY A 106 5.81 21.50 34.02
C GLY A 106 6.18 22.92 33.59
N ALA A 107 5.91 23.29 32.33
CA ALA A 107 6.13 24.66 31.86
C ALA A 107 5.20 25.68 32.55
N ALA A 108 3.95 25.30 32.81
CA ALA A 108 3.00 26.14 33.56
C ALA A 108 3.43 26.31 35.02
N GLU A 109 3.85 25.24 35.68
CA GLU A 109 4.34 25.27 37.06
C GLU A 109 5.58 26.16 37.21
N MET A 110 6.58 25.98 36.34
CA MET A 110 7.81 26.80 36.34
C MET A 110 7.50 28.28 36.12
N ARG A 111 6.52 28.59 35.26
CA ARG A 111 6.07 29.96 35.04
C ARG A 111 5.43 30.55 36.30
N GLU A 112 4.57 29.79 36.99
CA GLU A 112 3.94 30.22 38.23
C GLU A 112 4.98 30.46 39.34
N GLN A 113 5.91 29.52 39.52
CA GLN A 113 7.02 29.64 40.47
C GLN A 113 7.89 30.87 40.19
N PHE A 114 8.19 31.14 38.91
CA PHE A 114 8.92 32.35 38.51
C PHE A 114 8.17 33.62 38.93
N TYR A 115 6.88 33.75 38.60
CA TYR A 115 6.09 34.93 38.99
C TYR A 115 5.97 35.06 40.51
N HIS A 116 5.82 33.95 41.23
CA HIS A 116 5.82 33.95 42.69
C HIS A 116 7.14 34.48 43.25
N SER A 117 8.28 34.04 42.70
CA SER A 117 9.62 34.52 43.08
C SER A 117 9.78 36.02 42.78
N CYS A 118 9.40 36.50 41.59
CA CYS A 118 9.42 37.93 41.25
C CYS A 118 8.66 38.78 42.28
N LYS A 119 7.45 38.34 42.68
CA LYS A 119 6.65 39.01 43.70
C LYS A 119 7.37 39.07 45.06
N GLN A 120 8.06 37.99 45.47
CA GLN A 120 8.84 37.99 46.71
C GLN A 120 9.98 39.02 46.72
N TYR A 121 10.56 39.33 45.56
CA TYR A 121 11.59 40.35 45.41
C TYR A 121 11.04 41.75 45.11
N GLY A 122 9.71 41.95 45.12
CA GLY A 122 9.09 43.24 44.80
C GLY A 122 9.16 43.63 43.33
N ILE A 123 9.43 42.66 42.45
CA ILE A 123 9.45 42.84 40.99
C ILE A 123 8.03 42.53 40.48
N THR A 124 7.28 43.58 40.13
CA THR A 124 5.92 43.51 39.56
C THR A 124 5.91 43.64 38.06
#